data_AF-A0A4Y4M4H6-F1
#
_entry.id   AF-A0A4Y4M4H6-F1
#
_cell.length_a   1.000
_cell.length_b   1.000
_cell.length_c   1.000
_cell.angle_alpha   90.00
_cell.angle_beta   90.00
_cell.angle_gamma   90.00
#
_symmetry.space_group_name_H-M   'P 1'
#
loop_
_entity.id
_entity.type
_entity.pdbx_description
1 polymer ?
#
loop_
_entity_poly.entity_id
_entity_poly.type
_entity_poly.pdbx_seq_one_letter_code
_entity_poly.pdbx_strand_id
1 'polypeptide(L)'
;MLDEVKSNSKLVIRLKDCYRAFHINNIIAEQKEMINLTIDDSSDEELKILLGDYIKVCDSLKKIHFKNDTLNTYISDFLVLTKQSYSISRNKGFNSPDFKKDFEKYKAFSDKYMNYFYSTFATHNFISINEEMYWKTIDKNNHIKSADYEKYKKLKTTNLKDALVLLEKISKHTTDFQEYYVYKIELADQYVRNAERLDENSINKAIEIYKSIIDQKKYSIYLFEAWLKWRIVSQQFVHGISKTSDIPNHTYDKVREQAALTVLDYINTHSNDEMAINEFLLLSTHDVVKRFGDYPYGNQNTVEYHETFDEEK
;
A
#
# COMPACT_ATOMS: atom_id res chain seq x y z
N MET A 1 3.75 12.67 -7.89
CA MET A 1 5.19 12.39 -8.05
C MET A 1 5.50 11.51 -9.25
N LEU A 2 4.67 10.50 -9.60
CA LEU A 2 4.97 9.61 -10.75
C LEU A 2 5.17 10.30 -12.12
N ASP A 3 4.68 11.53 -12.30
CA ASP A 3 4.93 12.33 -13.52
C ASP A 3 6.37 12.83 -13.67
N GLU A 4 7.19 12.74 -12.62
CA GLU A 4 8.62 13.06 -12.66
C GLU A 4 9.37 12.13 -13.64
N VAL A 5 8.92 10.87 -13.78
CA VAL A 5 9.48 9.93 -14.77
C VAL A 5 8.99 10.30 -16.16
N LYS A 6 9.76 11.07 -16.92
CA LYS A 6 9.43 11.41 -18.31
C LYS A 6 9.75 10.22 -19.22
N SER A 7 8.72 9.54 -19.71
CA SER A 7 8.85 8.37 -20.59
C SER A 7 7.77 8.33 -21.65
N ASN A 8 8.16 7.94 -22.87
CA ASN A 8 7.25 7.61 -23.97
C ASN A 8 6.99 6.09 -24.07
N SER A 9 7.53 5.29 -23.14
CA SER A 9 7.30 3.85 -23.11
C SER A 9 5.83 3.54 -22.86
N LYS A 10 5.24 2.71 -23.75
CA LYS A 10 3.86 2.24 -23.59
C LYS A 10 3.66 1.51 -22.26
N LEU A 11 4.66 0.74 -21.81
CA LEU A 11 4.63 0.05 -20.53
C LEU A 11 4.57 1.05 -19.37
N VAL A 12 5.51 2.01 -19.31
CA VAL A 12 5.58 3.01 -18.23
C VAL A 12 4.29 3.82 -18.18
N ILE A 13 3.73 4.20 -19.34
CA ILE A 13 2.45 4.90 -19.41
C ILE A 13 1.31 4.04 -18.82
N ARG A 14 1.21 2.76 -19.20
CA ARG A 14 0.19 1.85 -18.66
C ARG A 14 0.33 1.63 -17.15
N LEU A 15 1.55 1.54 -16.64
CA LEU A 15 1.83 1.40 -15.20
C LEU A 15 1.40 2.65 -14.43
N LYS A 16 1.65 3.85 -14.95
CA LYS A 16 1.14 5.10 -14.35
C LYS A 16 -0.38 5.15 -14.32
N ASP A 17 -1.03 4.75 -15.41
CA ASP A 17 -2.49 4.68 -15.48
C ASP A 17 -3.04 3.67 -14.45
N CYS A 18 -2.36 2.52 -14.28
CA CYS A 18 -2.68 1.52 -13.24
C CYS A 18 -2.64 2.14 -11.84
N TYR A 19 -1.49 2.71 -11.45
CA TYR A 19 -1.30 3.30 -10.12
C TYR A 19 -2.36 4.36 -9.81
N ARG A 20 -2.59 5.29 -10.75
CA ARG A 20 -3.58 6.37 -10.59
C ARG A 20 -5.00 5.83 -10.40
N ALA A 21 -5.36 4.82 -11.19
CA ALA A 21 -6.70 4.27 -11.15
C ALA A 21 -6.95 3.53 -9.81
N PHE A 22 -5.99 2.73 -9.34
CA PHE A 22 -6.07 2.13 -7.99
C PHE A 22 -6.10 3.19 -6.88
N HIS A 23 -5.27 4.24 -6.96
CA HIS A 23 -5.27 5.32 -5.98
C HIS A 23 -6.64 6.03 -5.88
N ILE A 24 -7.27 6.35 -7.02
CA ILE A 24 -8.63 6.91 -7.03
C ILE A 24 -9.63 5.96 -6.36
N ASN A 25 -9.59 4.67 -6.69
CA ASN A 25 -10.50 3.69 -6.09
C ASN A 25 -10.30 3.55 -4.58
N ASN A 26 -9.05 3.59 -4.11
CA ASN A 26 -8.71 3.54 -2.69
C ASN A 26 -9.28 4.75 -1.92
N ILE A 27 -9.16 5.96 -2.47
CA ILE A 27 -9.76 7.17 -1.86
C ILE A 27 -11.28 7.03 -1.76
N ILE A 28 -11.95 6.56 -2.82
CA ILE A 28 -13.41 6.40 -2.80
C ILE A 28 -13.83 5.26 -1.84
N ALA A 29 -13.04 4.20 -1.71
CA ALA A 29 -13.29 3.13 -0.75
C ALA A 29 -13.21 3.63 0.69
N GLU A 30 -12.17 4.40 1.03
CA GLU A 30 -12.00 5.02 2.35
C GLU A 30 -13.18 5.94 2.70
N GLN A 31 -13.64 6.76 1.74
CA GLN A 31 -14.81 7.62 1.94
C GLN A 31 -16.06 6.82 2.29
N LYS A 32 -16.28 5.67 1.63
CA LYS A 32 -17.40 4.77 1.92
C LYS A 32 -17.32 4.17 3.32
N GLU A 33 -16.13 3.77 3.77
CA GLU A 33 -15.96 3.25 5.14
C GLU A 33 -16.27 4.32 6.18
N MET A 34 -15.81 5.56 5.96
CA MET A 34 -16.10 6.68 6.84
C MET A 34 -17.58 7.04 6.87
N ILE A 35 -18.27 6.99 5.72
CA ILE A 35 -19.73 7.16 5.69
C ILE A 35 -20.42 6.09 6.52
N ASN A 36 -20.04 4.82 6.35
CA ASN A 36 -20.65 3.71 7.09
C ASN A 36 -20.43 3.81 8.61
N LEU A 37 -19.31 4.38 9.07
CA LEU A 37 -19.07 4.65 10.49
C LEU A 37 -19.88 5.82 11.03
N THR A 38 -20.13 6.83 10.20
CA THR A 38 -20.69 8.10 10.67
C THR A 38 -22.21 8.15 10.54
N ILE A 39 -22.80 7.37 9.65
CA ILE A 39 -24.23 7.47 9.30
C ILE A 39 -25.18 7.29 10.50
N ASP A 40 -24.86 6.41 11.44
CA ASP A 40 -25.71 6.11 12.60
C ASP A 40 -25.33 6.91 13.84
N ASP A 41 -24.08 7.38 13.93
CA ASP A 41 -23.50 7.98 15.14
C ASP A 41 -23.29 9.51 15.05
N SER A 42 -23.47 10.12 13.88
CA SER A 42 -23.23 11.55 13.65
C SER A 42 -24.52 12.36 13.57
N SER A 43 -24.44 13.65 13.89
CA SER A 43 -25.53 14.57 13.58
C SER A 43 -25.70 14.74 12.06
N ASP A 44 -26.92 15.10 11.66
CA ASP A 44 -27.23 15.43 10.25
C ASP A 44 -26.30 16.52 9.68
N GLU A 45 -25.86 17.46 10.51
CA GLU A 45 -24.97 18.55 10.09
C GLU A 45 -23.54 18.05 9.83
N GLU A 46 -22.98 17.24 10.74
CA GLU A 46 -21.66 16.63 10.57
C GLU A 46 -21.61 15.75 9.32
N LEU A 47 -22.63 14.94 9.10
CA LEU A 47 -22.74 14.09 7.91
C LEU A 47 -22.83 14.93 6.63
N LYS A 48 -23.56 16.06 6.65
CA LYS A 48 -23.64 16.98 5.51
C LYS A 48 -22.31 17.68 5.21
N ILE A 49 -21.53 18.01 6.24
CA ILE A 49 -20.19 18.59 6.09
C ILE A 49 -19.27 17.55 5.46
N LEU A 50 -19.23 16.34 6.01
CA LEU A 50 -18.42 15.22 5.51
C LEU A 50 -18.69 14.93 4.03
N LEU A 51 -19.96 14.75 3.66
CA LEU A 51 -20.36 14.51 2.26
C LEU A 51 -20.02 15.70 1.36
N GLY A 52 -20.12 16.93 1.88
CA GLY A 52 -19.72 18.15 1.18
C GLY A 52 -18.24 18.15 0.82
N ASP A 53 -17.38 17.68 1.72
CA ASP A 53 -15.94 17.58 1.46
C ASP A 53 -15.61 16.44 0.51
N TYR A 54 -16.27 15.28 0.61
CA TYR A 54 -16.08 14.17 -0.32
C TYR A 54 -16.51 14.51 -1.76
N ILE A 55 -17.54 15.35 -1.92
CA ILE A 55 -17.92 15.91 -3.22
C ILE A 55 -16.77 16.73 -3.83
N LYS A 56 -16.10 17.57 -3.03
CA LYS A 56 -14.92 18.36 -3.49
C LYS A 56 -13.76 17.46 -3.86
N VAL A 57 -13.53 16.39 -3.10
CA VAL A 57 -12.51 15.38 -3.43
C VAL A 57 -12.82 14.74 -4.79
N CYS A 58 -14.06 14.30 -5.04
CA CYS A 58 -14.44 13.77 -6.35
C CYS A 58 -14.15 14.75 -7.50
N ASP A 59 -14.43 16.04 -7.32
CA ASP A 59 -14.11 17.07 -8.32
C ASP A 59 -12.60 17.27 -8.52
N SER A 60 -11.80 17.10 -7.47
CA SER A 60 -10.33 17.13 -7.57
C SER A 60 -9.78 15.94 -8.34
N LEU A 61 -10.32 14.74 -8.11
CA LEU A 61 -9.86 13.50 -8.76
C LEU A 61 -10.16 13.48 -10.27
N LYS A 62 -11.22 14.16 -10.72
CA LYS A 62 -11.54 14.32 -12.15
C LYS A 62 -10.45 15.05 -12.96
N LYS A 63 -9.56 15.78 -12.29
CA LYS A 63 -8.42 16.47 -12.93
C LYS A 63 -7.26 15.51 -13.24
N ILE A 64 -7.31 14.28 -12.73
CA ILE A 64 -6.31 13.26 -13.03
C ILE A 64 -6.58 12.72 -14.43
N HIS A 65 -5.58 12.84 -15.31
CA HIS A 65 -5.67 12.39 -16.69
C HIS A 65 -5.03 11.02 -16.89
N PHE A 66 -5.71 10.19 -17.68
CA PHE A 66 -5.25 8.88 -18.11
C PHE A 66 -4.87 8.92 -19.59
N LYS A 67 -3.90 8.10 -20.00
CA LYS A 67 -3.57 7.95 -21.43
C LYS A 67 -4.49 6.97 -22.14
N ASN A 68 -5.08 6.03 -21.41
CA ASN A 68 -6.15 5.19 -21.92
C ASN A 68 -7.51 5.92 -21.88
N ASP A 69 -8.06 6.24 -23.06
CA ASP A 69 -9.34 6.97 -23.19
C ASP A 69 -10.52 6.23 -22.58
N THR A 70 -10.60 4.90 -22.77
CA THR A 70 -11.67 4.07 -22.20
C THR A 70 -11.63 4.12 -20.66
N LEU A 71 -10.44 4.02 -20.07
CA LEU A 71 -10.24 4.15 -18.63
C LEU A 71 -10.62 5.56 -18.14
N ASN A 72 -10.23 6.59 -18.88
CA ASN A 72 -10.56 7.97 -18.57
C ASN A 72 -12.09 8.19 -18.52
N THR A 73 -12.83 7.65 -19.50
CA THR A 73 -14.29 7.67 -19.51
C THR A 73 -14.88 6.94 -18.30
N TYR A 74 -14.44 5.71 -18.05
CA TYR A 74 -14.95 4.91 -16.92
C TYR A 74 -14.74 5.60 -15.57
N ILE A 75 -13.54 6.12 -15.31
CA ILE A 75 -13.22 6.81 -14.05
C ILE A 75 -14.02 8.11 -13.93
N SER A 76 -14.11 8.90 -15.00
CA SER A 76 -14.90 10.13 -15.01
C SER A 76 -16.36 9.85 -14.66
N ASP A 77 -16.98 8.86 -15.30
CA ASP A 77 -18.37 8.47 -15.07
C ASP A 77 -18.56 7.90 -13.65
N PHE A 78 -17.62 7.07 -13.18
CA PHE A 78 -17.62 6.56 -11.81
C PHE A 78 -17.60 7.69 -10.77
N LEU A 79 -16.74 8.71 -10.96
CA LEU A 79 -16.65 9.86 -10.07
C LEU A 79 -17.90 10.77 -10.17
N VAL A 80 -18.50 10.92 -11.36
CA VAL A 80 -19.77 11.64 -11.54
C VAL A 80 -20.87 10.97 -10.73
N LEU A 81 -21.05 9.66 -10.88
CA LEU A 81 -22.09 8.91 -10.17
C LEU A 81 -21.83 8.88 -8.67
N THR A 82 -20.58 8.70 -8.24
CA THR A 82 -20.21 8.77 -6.81
C THR A 82 -20.59 10.13 -6.20
N LYS A 83 -20.21 11.23 -6.86
CA LYS A 83 -20.56 12.60 -6.44
C LYS A 83 -22.07 12.82 -6.42
N GLN A 84 -22.80 12.28 -7.40
CA GLN A 84 -24.26 12.36 -7.45
C GLN A 84 -24.89 11.65 -6.25
N SER A 85 -24.47 10.43 -5.94
CA SER A 85 -24.95 9.68 -4.78
C SER A 85 -24.67 10.43 -3.47
N TYR A 86 -23.46 10.98 -3.29
CA TYR A 86 -23.16 11.81 -2.12
C TYR A 86 -24.02 13.08 -2.04
N SER A 87 -24.28 13.72 -3.17
CA SER A 87 -25.13 14.92 -3.22
C SER A 87 -26.58 14.61 -2.86
N ILE A 88 -27.12 13.48 -3.33
CA ILE A 88 -28.47 13.05 -3.00
C ILE A 88 -28.55 12.67 -1.52
N SER A 89 -27.60 11.88 -1.00
CA SER A 89 -27.54 11.54 0.43
C SER A 89 -27.46 12.78 1.30
N ARG A 90 -26.63 13.76 0.93
CA ARG A 90 -26.47 15.03 1.67
C ARG A 90 -27.76 15.84 1.75
N ASN A 91 -28.55 15.85 0.68
CA ASN A 91 -29.74 16.70 0.58
C ASN A 91 -31.03 16.00 1.03
N LYS A 92 -31.12 14.68 0.84
CA LYS A 92 -32.35 13.90 1.02
C LYS A 92 -32.21 12.75 2.03
N GLY A 93 -30.99 12.43 2.45
CA GLY A 93 -30.69 11.31 3.35
C GLY A 93 -30.57 9.97 2.63
N PHE A 94 -29.79 9.06 3.22
CA PHE A 94 -29.54 7.70 2.72
C PHE A 94 -30.78 6.81 2.71
N ASN A 95 -31.79 7.12 3.52
CA ASN A 95 -33.04 6.35 3.57
C ASN A 95 -34.07 6.80 2.52
N SER A 96 -33.81 7.88 1.78
CA SER A 96 -34.77 8.43 0.82
C SER A 96 -34.99 7.50 -0.39
N PRO A 97 -36.21 7.48 -0.97
CA PRO A 97 -36.47 6.76 -2.21
C PRO A 97 -35.57 7.24 -3.37
N ASP A 98 -35.24 8.53 -3.38
CA ASP A 98 -34.33 9.13 -4.36
C ASP A 98 -32.91 8.55 -4.27
N PHE A 99 -32.37 8.41 -3.06
CA PHE A 99 -31.06 7.78 -2.86
C PHE A 99 -31.09 6.32 -3.29
N LYS A 100 -32.10 5.54 -2.88
CA LYS A 100 -32.18 4.11 -3.23
C LYS A 100 -32.18 3.90 -4.74
N LYS A 101 -32.98 4.67 -5.48
CA LYS A 101 -33.04 4.63 -6.95
C LYS A 101 -31.73 5.07 -7.61
N ASP A 102 -31.06 6.07 -7.06
CA ASP A 102 -29.76 6.52 -7.55
C ASP A 102 -28.66 5.48 -7.30
N PHE A 103 -28.65 4.92 -6.09
CA PHE A 103 -27.67 3.94 -5.66
C PHE A 103 -27.72 2.65 -6.47
N GLU A 104 -28.90 2.22 -6.92
CA GLU A 104 -29.02 1.09 -7.87
C GLU A 104 -28.29 1.35 -9.19
N LYS A 105 -28.42 2.57 -9.74
CA LYS A 105 -27.71 2.97 -10.96
C LYS A 105 -26.19 3.04 -10.72
N TYR A 106 -25.81 3.65 -9.61
CA TYR A 106 -24.42 3.73 -9.18
C TYR A 106 -23.80 2.33 -9.08
N LYS A 107 -24.47 1.40 -8.39
CA LYS A 107 -24.01 0.03 -8.19
C LYS A 107 -23.83 -0.70 -9.52
N ALA A 108 -24.84 -0.68 -10.39
CA ALA A 108 -24.76 -1.33 -11.70
C ALA A 108 -23.59 -0.81 -12.55
N PHE A 109 -23.34 0.50 -12.54
CA PHE A 109 -22.19 1.07 -13.22
C PHE A 109 -20.87 0.71 -12.53
N SER A 110 -20.82 0.77 -11.21
CA SER A 110 -19.63 0.43 -10.42
C SER A 110 -19.20 -1.01 -10.69
N ASP A 111 -20.12 -1.97 -10.74
CA ASP A 111 -19.81 -3.37 -11.04
C ASP A 111 -19.23 -3.52 -12.45
N LYS A 112 -19.83 -2.84 -13.45
CA LYS A 112 -19.31 -2.81 -14.82
C LYS A 112 -17.90 -2.22 -14.89
N TYR A 113 -17.68 -1.09 -14.21
CA TYR A 113 -16.40 -0.42 -14.14
C TYR A 113 -15.34 -1.32 -13.48
N MET A 114 -15.65 -1.93 -12.33
CA MET A 114 -14.71 -2.80 -11.62
C MET A 114 -14.31 -4.01 -12.45
N ASN A 115 -15.25 -4.61 -13.19
CA ASN A 115 -14.94 -5.69 -14.13
C ASN A 115 -13.95 -5.25 -15.23
N TYR A 116 -14.17 -4.08 -15.84
CA TYR A 116 -13.22 -3.51 -16.81
C TYR A 116 -11.86 -3.21 -16.15
N PHE A 117 -11.88 -2.61 -14.97
CA PHE A 117 -10.70 -2.20 -14.23
C PHE A 117 -9.78 -3.38 -13.89
N TYR A 118 -10.31 -4.42 -13.22
CA TYR A 118 -9.53 -5.60 -12.84
C TYR A 118 -9.09 -6.42 -14.06
N SER A 119 -9.90 -6.51 -15.11
CA SER A 119 -9.47 -7.20 -16.35
C SER A 119 -8.38 -6.44 -17.10
N THR A 120 -8.43 -5.10 -17.11
CA THR A 120 -7.41 -4.25 -17.75
C THR A 120 -6.06 -4.34 -17.03
N PHE A 121 -6.10 -4.35 -15.70
CA PHE A 121 -4.91 -4.30 -14.85
C PHE A 121 -4.48 -5.64 -14.26
N ALA A 122 -5.04 -6.75 -14.74
CA ALA A 122 -4.61 -8.08 -14.33
C ALA A 122 -3.11 -8.29 -14.61
N THR A 123 -2.40 -8.91 -13.65
CA THR A 123 -0.93 -9.08 -13.68
C THR A 123 -0.41 -9.73 -14.97
N HIS A 124 -1.15 -10.70 -15.53
CA HIS A 124 -0.80 -11.38 -16.78
C HIS A 124 -0.77 -10.46 -18.02
N ASN A 125 -1.32 -9.24 -17.93
CA ASN A 125 -1.24 -8.24 -19.01
C ASN A 125 0.07 -7.44 -19.01
N PHE A 126 0.97 -7.71 -18.05
CA PHE A 126 2.22 -6.98 -17.84
C PHE A 126 3.44 -7.87 -17.76
N ILE A 127 3.31 -9.04 -17.13
CA ILE A 127 4.42 -9.97 -16.86
C ILE A 127 3.99 -11.41 -17.10
N SER A 128 4.98 -12.28 -17.33
CA SER A 128 4.80 -13.71 -17.55
C SER A 128 5.35 -14.58 -16.42
N ILE A 129 6.08 -14.02 -15.44
CA ILE A 129 6.52 -14.76 -14.25
C ILE A 129 5.32 -15.40 -13.53
N ASN A 130 5.53 -16.65 -13.11
CA ASN A 130 4.59 -17.36 -12.26
C ASN A 130 4.99 -17.25 -10.79
N GLU A 131 4.12 -17.74 -9.92
CA GLU A 131 4.31 -17.68 -8.47
C GLU A 131 5.56 -18.42 -7.99
N GLU A 132 5.87 -19.60 -8.56
CA GLU A 132 7.08 -20.37 -8.21
C GLU A 132 8.36 -19.57 -8.50
N MET A 133 8.45 -18.96 -9.69
CA MET A 133 9.60 -18.13 -10.08
C MET A 133 9.68 -16.88 -9.20
N TYR A 134 8.54 -16.26 -8.88
CA TYR A 134 8.49 -15.13 -7.98
C TYR A 134 9.10 -15.48 -6.61
N TRP A 135 8.57 -16.51 -5.94
CA TRP A 135 9.05 -16.93 -4.61
C TRP A 135 10.52 -17.33 -4.61
N LYS A 136 10.95 -18.05 -5.66
CA LYS A 136 12.36 -18.40 -5.83
C LYS A 136 13.25 -17.16 -5.95
N THR A 137 12.80 -16.13 -6.67
CA THR A 137 13.61 -14.93 -6.91
C THR A 137 13.73 -14.06 -5.67
N ILE A 138 12.65 -13.95 -4.89
CA ILE A 138 12.64 -13.15 -3.67
C ILE A 138 13.21 -13.86 -2.44
N ASP A 139 13.52 -15.16 -2.51
CA ASP A 139 14.19 -15.86 -1.41
C ASP A 139 15.48 -15.13 -1.02
N LYS A 140 15.46 -14.58 0.19
CA LYS A 140 16.53 -13.76 0.77
C LYS A 140 17.85 -14.52 0.83
N ASN A 141 17.82 -15.86 0.95
CA ASN A 141 19.03 -16.68 0.97
C ASN A 141 19.83 -16.59 -0.34
N ASN A 142 19.20 -16.27 -1.47
CA ASN A 142 19.90 -16.09 -2.75
C ASN A 142 20.77 -14.84 -2.80
N HIS A 143 20.52 -13.87 -1.90
CA HIS A 143 21.18 -12.57 -1.89
C HIS A 143 22.21 -12.44 -0.75
N ILE A 144 22.13 -13.31 0.26
CA ILE A 144 23.05 -13.33 1.41
C ILE A 144 24.37 -13.98 1.01
N LYS A 145 25.45 -13.19 0.98
CA LYS A 145 26.81 -13.60 0.62
C LYS A 145 27.77 -13.56 1.81
N SER A 146 27.52 -12.71 2.80
CA SER A 146 28.41 -12.58 3.97
C SER A 146 28.46 -13.85 4.81
N ALA A 147 29.67 -14.42 4.97
CA ALA A 147 29.92 -15.54 5.87
C ALA A 147 29.63 -15.21 7.35
N ASP A 148 29.66 -13.92 7.71
CA ASP A 148 29.33 -13.47 9.07
C ASP A 148 27.83 -13.55 9.36
N TYR A 149 26.97 -13.72 8.34
CA TYR A 149 25.54 -13.91 8.55
C TYR A 149 25.22 -15.21 9.29
N GLU A 150 25.99 -16.28 9.07
CA GLU A 150 25.86 -17.52 9.87
C GLU A 150 26.22 -17.30 11.34
N LYS A 151 27.19 -16.42 11.62
CA LYS A 151 27.54 -16.04 12.99
C LYS A 151 26.39 -15.24 13.63
N TYR A 152 25.78 -14.33 12.88
CA TYR A 152 24.56 -13.63 13.30
C TYR A 152 23.44 -14.61 13.67
N LYS A 153 23.13 -15.58 12.80
CA LYS A 153 22.06 -16.56 13.07
C LYS A 153 22.28 -17.36 14.36
N LYS A 154 23.52 -17.78 14.62
CA LYS A 154 23.88 -18.49 15.87
C LYS A 154 23.84 -17.57 17.09
N LEU A 155 24.28 -16.32 16.94
CA LEU A 155 24.30 -15.36 18.03
C LEU A 155 22.89 -14.91 18.41
N LYS A 156 21.97 -14.79 17.43
CA LYS A 156 20.57 -14.40 17.66
C LYS A 156 19.87 -15.26 18.70
N THR A 157 20.16 -16.56 18.76
CA THR A 157 19.52 -17.50 19.69
C THR A 157 20.09 -17.44 21.11
N THR A 158 21.27 -16.85 21.30
CA THR A 158 22.00 -16.85 22.58
C THR A 158 22.16 -15.45 23.18
N ASN A 159 22.36 -14.44 22.34
CA ASN A 159 22.49 -13.04 22.71
C ASN A 159 21.99 -12.14 21.57
N LEU A 160 20.70 -11.81 21.61
CA LEU A 160 20.03 -11.02 20.58
C LEU A 160 20.68 -9.64 20.41
N LYS A 161 21.04 -8.94 21.50
CA LYS A 161 21.59 -7.57 21.41
C LYS A 161 22.89 -7.53 20.61
N ASP A 162 23.82 -8.44 20.90
CA ASP A 162 25.08 -8.52 20.16
C ASP A 162 24.86 -9.02 18.73
N ALA A 163 23.86 -9.87 18.50
CA ALA A 163 23.47 -10.31 17.16
C ALA A 163 23.00 -9.12 16.30
N LEU A 164 22.16 -8.22 16.84
CA LEU A 164 21.70 -7.04 16.10
C LEU A 164 22.84 -6.06 15.79
N VAL A 165 23.79 -5.88 16.73
CA VAL A 165 25.01 -5.09 16.48
C VAL A 165 25.84 -5.72 15.35
N LEU A 166 25.99 -7.04 15.33
CA LEU A 166 26.68 -7.75 14.27
C LEU A 166 25.95 -7.59 12.93
N LEU A 167 24.62 -7.71 12.88
CA LEU A 167 23.84 -7.55 11.65
C LEU A 167 23.95 -6.13 11.08
N GLU A 168 23.87 -5.10 11.93
CA GLU A 168 24.09 -3.71 11.52
C GLU A 168 25.52 -3.46 11.02
N LYS A 169 26.51 -4.16 11.59
CA LYS A 169 27.88 -4.14 11.06
C LYS A 169 27.92 -4.79 9.67
N ILE A 170 27.36 -5.98 9.50
CA ILE A 170 27.35 -6.69 8.21
C ILE A 170 26.69 -5.82 7.13
N SER A 171 25.55 -5.21 7.43
CA SER A 171 24.83 -4.34 6.47
C SER A 171 25.68 -3.18 5.98
N LYS A 172 26.49 -2.56 6.84
CA LYS A 172 27.38 -1.44 6.44
C LYS A 172 28.56 -1.84 5.56
N HIS A 173 28.92 -3.13 5.50
CA HIS A 173 30.08 -3.62 4.74
C HIS A 173 29.71 -4.22 3.39
N THR A 174 28.45 -4.58 3.15
CA THR A 174 28.04 -5.07 1.83
C THR A 174 27.96 -3.92 0.82
N THR A 175 28.44 -4.18 -0.39
CA THR A 175 28.28 -3.30 -1.55
C THR A 175 27.08 -3.70 -2.42
N ASP A 176 26.50 -4.88 -2.17
CA ASP A 176 25.32 -5.38 -2.88
C ASP A 176 24.07 -4.78 -2.24
N PHE A 177 23.28 -4.09 -3.07
CA PHE A 177 22.14 -3.33 -2.59
C PHE A 177 20.95 -4.23 -2.23
N GLN A 178 20.81 -5.39 -2.89
CA GLN A 178 19.77 -6.37 -2.53
C GLN A 178 20.11 -6.99 -1.17
N GLU A 179 21.36 -7.39 -0.99
CA GLU A 179 21.86 -7.94 0.28
C GLU A 179 21.73 -6.92 1.44
N TYR A 180 22.05 -5.64 1.18
CA TYR A 180 21.85 -4.56 2.16
C TYR A 180 20.38 -4.49 2.62
N TYR A 181 19.42 -4.57 1.70
CA TYR A 181 17.98 -4.52 2.02
C TYR A 181 17.57 -5.71 2.88
N VAL A 182 18.02 -6.92 2.51
CA VAL A 182 17.77 -8.13 3.29
C VAL A 182 18.20 -7.95 4.75
N TYR A 183 19.41 -7.41 4.98
CA TYR A 183 19.92 -7.20 6.34
C TYR A 183 19.18 -6.12 7.11
N LYS A 184 18.82 -5.00 6.47
CA LYS A 184 18.08 -3.93 7.15
C LYS A 184 16.64 -4.33 7.47
N ILE A 185 16.00 -5.08 6.59
CA ILE A 185 14.66 -5.65 6.86
C ILE A 185 14.74 -6.66 8.00
N GLU A 186 15.67 -7.62 7.97
CA GLU A 186 15.85 -8.58 9.07
C GLU A 186 16.13 -7.85 10.39
N LEU A 187 16.95 -6.79 10.38
CA LEU A 187 17.24 -6.00 11.57
C LEU A 187 15.97 -5.34 12.14
N ALA A 188 15.14 -4.73 11.28
CA ALA A 188 13.88 -4.13 11.70
C ALA A 188 12.86 -5.18 12.17
N ASP A 189 12.77 -6.33 11.49
CA ASP A 189 11.93 -7.46 11.90
C ASP A 189 12.27 -7.93 13.32
N GLN A 190 13.57 -8.04 13.64
CA GLN A 190 13.99 -8.44 14.98
C GLN A 190 13.61 -7.41 16.06
N TYR A 191 13.66 -6.12 15.74
CA TYR A 191 13.19 -5.06 16.65
C TYR A 191 11.68 -5.12 16.89
N VAL A 192 10.88 -5.45 15.88
CA VAL A 192 9.43 -5.62 16.03
C VAL A 192 9.12 -6.86 16.88
N ARG A 193 9.63 -8.03 16.48
CA ARG A 193 9.31 -9.32 17.11
C ARG A 193 9.79 -9.45 18.55
N ASN A 194 10.85 -8.71 18.91
CA ASN A 194 11.45 -8.76 20.24
C ASN A 194 11.33 -7.43 20.99
N ALA A 195 10.38 -6.57 20.62
CA ALA A 195 10.21 -5.25 21.24
C ALA A 195 10.12 -5.32 22.77
N GLU A 196 9.39 -6.31 23.31
CA GLU A 196 9.24 -6.54 24.76
C GLU A 196 10.54 -6.95 25.46
N ARG A 197 11.50 -7.53 24.74
CA ARG A 197 12.76 -8.08 25.29
C ARG A 197 13.96 -7.15 25.12
N LEU A 198 13.86 -6.17 24.22
CA LEU A 198 14.99 -5.32 23.82
C LEU A 198 15.02 -4.00 24.60
N ASP A 199 14.35 -2.97 24.07
CA ASP A 199 14.24 -1.65 24.65
C ASP A 199 12.92 -0.97 24.26
N GLU A 200 12.44 -0.02 25.06
CA GLU A 200 11.18 0.70 24.84
C GLU A 200 11.11 1.42 23.48
N ASN A 201 12.26 1.73 22.88
CA ASN A 201 12.34 2.41 21.58
C ASN A 201 12.47 1.45 20.38
N SER A 202 12.34 0.13 20.59
CA SER A 202 12.53 -0.87 19.53
C SER A 202 11.60 -0.67 18.34
N ILE A 203 10.33 -0.35 18.60
CA ILE A 203 9.33 -0.13 17.55
C ILE A 203 9.69 1.10 16.69
N ASN A 204 10.05 2.22 17.31
CA ASN A 204 10.46 3.41 16.56
C ASN A 204 11.71 3.14 15.73
N LYS A 205 12.70 2.41 16.27
CA LYS A 205 13.88 1.99 15.51
C LYS A 205 13.49 1.15 14.29
N ALA A 206 12.57 0.21 14.43
CA ALA A 206 12.09 -0.59 13.29
C ALA A 206 11.44 0.29 12.21
N ILE A 207 10.54 1.21 12.61
CA ILE A 207 9.88 2.16 11.71
C ILE A 207 10.92 3.02 10.98
N GLU A 208 11.88 3.59 11.69
CA GLU A 208 12.97 4.39 11.11
C GLU A 208 13.82 3.57 10.13
N ILE A 209 14.15 2.32 10.46
CA ILE A 209 14.92 1.45 9.58
C ILE A 209 14.15 1.18 8.28
N TYR A 210 12.89 0.74 8.34
CA TYR A 210 12.11 0.52 7.11
C TYR A 210 11.97 1.80 6.28
N LYS A 211 11.73 2.94 6.95
CA LYS A 211 11.62 4.22 6.25
C LYS A 211 12.94 4.63 5.58
N SER A 212 14.07 4.40 6.26
CA SER A 212 15.41 4.70 5.73
C SER A 212 15.77 3.89 4.49
N ILE A 213 15.21 2.68 4.35
CA ILE A 213 15.34 1.86 3.14
C ILE A 213 14.64 2.57 1.98
N ILE A 214 13.38 2.98 2.18
CA ILE A 214 12.56 3.66 1.16
C ILE A 214 13.15 5.03 0.77
N ASP A 215 13.75 5.73 1.72
CA ASP A 215 14.35 7.05 1.51
C ASP A 215 15.63 7.05 0.70
N GLN A 216 16.25 5.88 0.48
CA GLN A 216 17.42 5.77 -0.38
C GLN A 216 17.11 5.95 -1.87
N LYS A 217 15.83 5.85 -2.27
CA LYS A 217 15.37 6.02 -3.67
C LYS A 217 16.18 5.18 -4.65
N LYS A 218 16.48 3.95 -4.25
CA LYS A 218 17.21 2.97 -5.06
C LYS A 218 16.40 1.71 -5.17
N TYR A 219 16.38 1.13 -6.37
CA TYR A 219 15.63 -0.08 -6.64
C TYR A 219 16.23 -1.28 -5.90
N SER A 220 15.34 -2.09 -5.33
CA SER A 220 15.58 -3.37 -4.70
C SER A 220 14.29 -4.18 -4.82
N ILE A 221 14.37 -5.51 -4.97
CA ILE A 221 13.19 -6.38 -5.10
C ILE A 221 12.37 -6.48 -3.79
N TYR A 222 12.86 -5.84 -2.73
CA TYR A 222 12.30 -5.84 -1.38
C TYR A 222 11.71 -4.49 -0.97
N LEU A 223 11.57 -3.54 -1.89
CA LEU A 223 11.08 -2.20 -1.59
C LEU A 223 9.58 -2.22 -1.22
N PHE A 224 8.80 -3.07 -1.89
CA PHE A 224 7.40 -3.33 -1.51
C PHE A 224 7.30 -3.90 -0.09
N GLU A 225 8.12 -4.90 0.25
CA GLU A 225 8.17 -5.49 1.60
C GLU A 225 8.51 -4.43 2.66
N ALA A 226 9.50 -3.57 2.40
CA ALA A 226 9.88 -2.51 3.32
C ALA A 226 8.75 -1.49 3.54
N TRP A 227 8.08 -1.06 2.48
CA TRP A 227 6.91 -0.17 2.59
C TRP A 227 5.77 -0.81 3.36
N LEU A 228 5.43 -2.07 3.03
CA LEU A 228 4.37 -2.82 3.66
C LEU A 228 4.61 -2.93 5.17
N LYS A 229 5.79 -3.38 5.57
CA LYS A 229 6.17 -3.52 6.98
C LYS A 229 6.24 -2.18 7.71
N TRP A 230 6.78 -1.13 7.09
CA TRP A 230 6.76 0.23 7.66
C TRP A 230 5.33 0.66 7.99
N ARG A 231 4.40 0.49 7.05
CA ARG A 231 3.00 0.87 7.19
C ARG A 231 2.31 0.03 8.26
N ILE A 232 2.52 -1.29 8.24
CA ILE A 232 1.94 -2.22 9.21
C ILE A 232 2.33 -1.85 10.64
N VAL A 233 3.63 -1.65 10.88
CA VAL A 233 4.17 -1.34 12.21
C VAL A 233 3.74 0.07 12.66
N SER A 234 3.74 1.04 11.74
CA SER A 234 3.27 2.40 12.04
C SER A 234 1.80 2.40 12.45
N GLN A 235 0.93 1.70 11.71
CA GLN A 235 -0.48 1.60 12.08
C GLN A 235 -0.67 0.86 13.41
N GLN A 236 0.04 -0.24 13.61
CA GLN A 236 -0.09 -1.08 14.82
C GLN A 236 0.23 -0.29 16.10
N PHE A 237 1.33 0.45 16.11
CA PHE A 237 1.91 1.00 17.34
C PHE A 237 1.85 2.52 17.46
N VAL A 238 1.66 3.25 16.36
CA VAL A 238 1.59 4.72 16.40
C VAL A 238 0.12 5.19 16.31
N HIS A 239 -0.65 4.62 15.38
CA HIS A 239 -2.01 5.11 15.09
C HIS A 239 -3.11 4.27 15.75
N GLY A 240 -2.86 2.99 16.03
CA GLY A 240 -3.75 2.08 16.76
C GLY A 240 -4.55 1.13 15.88
N ILE A 241 -5.14 0.12 16.51
CA ILE A 241 -5.79 -1.01 15.82
C ILE A 241 -7.33 -0.98 15.87
N SER A 242 -7.94 -0.06 16.61
CA SER A 242 -9.40 0.12 16.60
C SER A 242 -9.89 0.61 15.23
N LYS A 243 -11.13 0.29 14.88
CA LYS A 243 -11.84 0.83 13.70
C LYS A 243 -11.99 2.35 13.74
N THR A 244 -12.04 2.90 14.96
CA THR A 244 -12.13 4.34 15.24
C THR A 244 -10.77 5.00 15.43
N SER A 245 -9.66 4.24 15.36
CA SER A 245 -8.32 4.81 15.42
C SER A 245 -8.07 5.75 14.24
N ASP A 246 -7.06 6.59 14.38
CA ASP A 246 -6.52 7.29 13.22
C ASP A 246 -5.98 6.27 12.20
N ILE A 247 -6.23 6.54 10.92
CA ILE A 247 -5.71 5.73 9.82
C ILE A 247 -5.25 6.73 8.76
N PRO A 248 -3.98 7.16 8.81
CA PRO A 248 -3.47 8.20 7.92
C PRO A 248 -3.10 7.61 6.55
N ASN A 249 -4.07 7.03 5.84
CA ASN A 249 -3.85 6.43 4.52
C ASN A 249 -3.17 7.39 3.54
N HIS A 250 -3.47 8.69 3.60
CA HIS A 250 -2.78 9.71 2.81
C HIS A 250 -1.26 9.75 3.05
N THR A 251 -0.82 9.53 4.29
CA THR A 251 0.61 9.49 4.66
C THR A 251 1.22 8.18 4.17
N TYR A 252 0.52 7.06 4.33
CA TYR A 252 0.98 5.76 3.82
C TYR A 252 1.12 5.75 2.30
N ASP A 253 0.15 6.34 1.59
CA ASP A 253 0.12 6.48 0.15
C ASP A 253 1.24 7.37 -0.38
N LYS A 254 1.62 8.41 0.36
CA LYS A 254 2.75 9.25 -0.04
C LYS A 254 4.07 8.48 -0.01
N VAL A 255 4.27 7.64 1.02
CA VAL A 255 5.46 6.78 1.10
C VAL A 255 5.40 5.66 0.06
N ARG A 256 4.19 5.11 -0.19
CA ARG A 256 3.94 4.16 -1.29
C ARG A 256 4.30 4.75 -2.64
N GLU A 257 3.88 5.98 -2.92
CA GLU A 257 4.16 6.67 -4.19
C GLU A 257 5.66 6.89 -4.37
N GLN A 258 6.40 7.19 -3.29
CA GLN A 258 7.85 7.30 -3.34
C GLN A 258 8.53 5.96 -3.70
N ALA A 259 8.08 4.86 -3.10
CA ALA A 259 8.56 3.53 -3.46
C ALA A 259 8.21 3.21 -4.93
N ALA A 260 6.96 3.43 -5.35
CA ALA A 260 6.50 3.20 -6.71
C ALA A 260 7.28 4.04 -7.73
N LEU A 261 7.59 5.30 -7.41
CA LEU A 261 8.41 6.18 -8.25
C LEU A 261 9.81 5.59 -8.46
N THR A 262 10.43 5.08 -7.40
CA THR A 262 11.75 4.45 -7.44
C THR A 262 11.76 3.24 -8.37
N VAL A 263 10.76 2.37 -8.25
CA VAL A 263 10.62 1.19 -9.12
C VAL A 263 10.33 1.60 -10.57
N LEU A 264 9.46 2.59 -10.78
CA LEU A 264 9.10 3.05 -12.13
C LEU A 264 10.27 3.68 -12.88
N ASP A 265 11.11 4.44 -12.19
CA ASP A 265 12.33 5.02 -12.76
C ASP A 265 13.31 3.93 -13.21
N TYR A 266 13.45 2.87 -12.40
CA TYR A 266 14.23 1.70 -12.78
C TYR A 266 13.63 0.97 -14.01
N ILE A 267 12.33 0.69 -14.03
CA ILE A 267 11.63 0.07 -15.17
C ILE A 267 11.80 0.88 -16.45
N ASN A 268 11.86 2.21 -16.36
CA ASN A 268 12.03 3.08 -17.51
C ASN A 268 13.33 2.81 -18.29
N THR A 269 14.35 2.28 -17.62
CA THR A 269 15.63 1.86 -18.22
C THR A 269 15.81 0.34 -18.29
N HIS A 270 14.96 -0.42 -17.60
CA HIS A 270 14.99 -1.89 -17.50
C HIS A 270 13.61 -2.50 -17.80
N SER A 271 13.05 -2.20 -18.98
CA SER A 271 11.65 -2.50 -19.31
C SER A 271 11.29 -3.99 -19.41
N ASN A 272 12.27 -4.88 -19.36
CA ASN A 272 12.08 -6.34 -19.43
C ASN A 272 12.26 -7.00 -18.05
N ASP A 273 12.54 -6.23 -17.00
CA ASP A 273 12.68 -6.74 -15.64
C ASP A 273 11.28 -7.02 -15.06
N GLU A 274 10.80 -8.25 -15.23
CA GLU A 274 9.47 -8.65 -14.79
C GLU A 274 9.31 -8.60 -13.26
N MET A 275 10.40 -8.71 -12.49
CA MET A 275 10.34 -8.56 -11.03
C MET A 275 10.08 -7.11 -10.65
N ALA A 276 10.77 -6.15 -11.28
CA ALA A 276 10.50 -4.73 -11.07
C ALA A 276 9.08 -4.37 -11.48
N ILE A 277 8.59 -4.88 -12.61
CA ILE A 277 7.21 -4.64 -13.07
C ILE A 277 6.22 -5.23 -12.05
N ASN A 278 6.43 -6.46 -11.58
CA ASN A 278 5.58 -7.07 -10.56
C ASN A 278 5.56 -6.26 -9.26
N GLU A 279 6.73 -5.80 -8.80
CA GLU A 279 6.83 -5.00 -7.59
C GLU A 279 6.11 -3.65 -7.72
N PHE A 280 6.19 -3.00 -8.89
CA PHE A 280 5.40 -1.81 -9.16
C PHE A 280 3.90 -2.11 -9.14
N LEU A 281 3.47 -3.25 -9.69
CA LEU A 281 2.07 -3.67 -9.63
C LEU A 281 1.64 -3.90 -8.19
N LEU A 282 2.42 -4.61 -7.37
CA LEU A 282 2.14 -4.78 -5.93
C LEU A 282 1.96 -3.42 -5.23
N LEU A 283 2.88 -2.48 -5.44
CA LEU A 283 2.77 -1.12 -4.91
C LEU A 283 1.54 -0.36 -5.43
N SER A 284 1.10 -0.63 -6.65
CA SER A 284 -0.06 0.03 -7.26
C SER A 284 -1.38 -0.54 -6.75
N THR A 285 -1.45 -1.87 -6.62
CA THR A 285 -2.69 -2.60 -6.39
C THR A 285 -2.95 -2.90 -4.92
N HIS A 286 -1.94 -2.77 -4.05
CA HIS A 286 -2.13 -3.05 -2.62
C HIS A 286 -3.19 -2.14 -2.03
N ASP A 287 -4.09 -2.69 -1.23
CA ASP A 287 -5.15 -1.94 -0.60
C ASP A 287 -4.61 -0.96 0.44
N VAL A 288 -5.35 0.12 0.67
CA VAL A 288 -5.14 0.98 1.84
C VAL A 288 -5.57 0.25 3.12
N VAL A 289 -5.18 0.77 4.29
CA VAL A 289 -5.67 0.19 5.55
C VAL A 289 -7.17 0.43 5.65
N LYS A 290 -7.92 -0.67 5.62
CA LYS A 290 -9.38 -0.65 5.76
C LYS A 290 -9.78 -0.67 7.23
N ARG A 291 -10.84 0.08 7.55
CA ARG A 291 -11.46 0.06 8.88
C ARG A 291 -12.24 -1.23 9.12
N PHE A 292 -12.80 -1.79 8.07
CA PHE A 292 -13.59 -3.01 8.12
C PHE A 292 -13.04 -4.09 7.19
N GLY A 293 -13.32 -5.35 7.53
CA GLY A 293 -12.96 -6.52 6.74
C GLY A 293 -13.06 -7.78 7.58
N ASP A 294 -12.20 -8.76 7.31
CA ASP A 294 -12.32 -10.12 7.82
C ASP A 294 -12.17 -10.20 9.35
N TYR A 295 -11.35 -9.33 9.93
CA TYR A 295 -11.25 -9.21 11.38
C TYR A 295 -12.31 -8.29 11.99
N PRO A 296 -13.23 -8.80 12.84
CA PRO A 296 -14.32 -8.00 13.38
C PRO A 296 -13.92 -7.12 14.56
N TYR A 297 -12.80 -7.37 15.23
CA TYR A 297 -12.40 -6.72 16.49
C TYR A 297 -11.39 -5.57 16.34
N GLY A 298 -11.12 -5.12 15.11
CA GLY A 298 -10.18 -4.03 14.82
C GLY A 298 -10.22 -3.63 13.36
N ASN A 299 -9.32 -2.72 12.96
CA ASN A 299 -9.03 -2.44 11.56
C ASN A 299 -8.22 -3.60 10.94
N GLN A 300 -8.13 -3.64 9.61
CA GLN A 300 -7.51 -4.76 8.90
C GLN A 300 -6.00 -4.89 9.11
N ASN A 301 -5.35 -3.85 9.65
CA ASN A 301 -3.92 -3.92 9.94
C ASN A 301 -3.56 -5.03 10.93
N THR A 302 -4.47 -5.38 11.85
CA THR A 302 -4.22 -6.44 12.84
C THR A 302 -3.94 -7.78 12.18
N VAL A 303 -4.71 -8.14 11.14
CA VAL A 303 -4.51 -9.40 10.41
C VAL A 303 -3.15 -9.40 9.73
N GLU A 304 -2.87 -8.34 8.96
CA GLU A 304 -1.60 -8.21 8.25
C GLU A 304 -0.40 -8.20 9.19
N TYR A 305 -0.53 -7.60 10.38
CA TYR A 305 0.52 -7.61 11.40
C TYR A 305 0.86 -9.03 11.84
N HIS A 306 -0.16 -9.81 12.24
CA HIS A 306 0.04 -11.16 12.73
C HIS A 306 0.53 -12.10 11.62
N GLU A 307 0.00 -11.99 10.40
CA GLU A 307 0.49 -12.75 9.24
C GLU A 307 1.96 -12.43 8.88
N THR A 308 2.42 -11.21 9.17
CA THR A 308 3.78 -10.77 8.83
C THR A 308 4.81 -11.10 9.93
N PHE A 309 4.43 -10.97 11.20
CA PHE A 309 5.38 -10.97 12.32
C PHE A 309 5.24 -12.14 13.28
N ASP A 310 4.10 -12.82 13.33
CA ASP A 310 3.98 -14.02 14.14
C ASP A 310 4.74 -15.16 13.47
N GLU A 311 5.43 -15.97 14.28
CA GLU A 311 6.08 -17.18 13.76
C GLU A 311 4.99 -18.22 13.44
N GLU A 312 5.05 -18.84 12.25
CA GLU A 312 4.28 -20.04 11.98
C GLU A 312 4.63 -21.08 13.05
N LYS A 313 3.62 -21.51 13.81
CA LYS A 313 3.77 -22.46 14.92
C LYS A 313 4.02 -23.89 14.45
#